data_AF-A0A1H0XME5-F1
#
_entry.id   AF-A0A1H0XME5-F1
#
_cell.length_a   1.000
_cell.length_b   1.000
_cell.length_c   1.000
_cell.angle_alpha   90.00
_cell.angle_beta   90.00
_cell.angle_gamma   90.00
#
_symmetry.space_group_name_H-M   'P 1'
#
loop_
_entity.id
_entity.type
_entity.pdbx_description
1 polymer ?
#
loop_
_entity_poly.entity_id
_entity_poly.type
_entity_poly.pdbx_seq_one_letter_code
_entity_poly.pdbx_strand_id
1 'polypeptide(L)'
;MLRVVLPAVLAGLLAGCGAGLLAAPGPAPASAPAGAPGSALEALAAVPVKGRAPRTGYERERFGQAWADVDRNGCDTRNDVLARDLTGEVFEPGSDCVVVSGDLAEPYTPKAVRFQRGEGTSELVQVDHVVALSDAWQKGAQGWDDARRTAFANDPLNLLAVDGELNQAKGDADAATWLPPNRGYRCAYVARQVAVKSAHGLWMTQAEHDAVARVLAACPDEPLPAGDGAPAPPATPGGAAGAGAAGDGLDPRHGSCSQVVAAGLGPYRRGADPEYDWYQDGDGDGTACEG
;
A
#
# COMPACT_ATOMS: atom_id res chain seq x y z
N MET A 1 -66.01 -24.15 1.94
CA MET A 1 -67.03 -24.46 2.95
C MET A 1 -66.35 -24.56 4.30
N LEU A 2 -66.87 -23.77 5.22
CA LEU A 2 -66.42 -23.51 6.58
C LEU A 2 -66.56 -24.76 7.47
N ARG A 3 -65.57 -25.04 8.33
CA ARG A 3 -65.81 -25.65 9.65
C ARG A 3 -64.62 -25.38 10.58
N VAL A 4 -64.81 -24.33 11.37
CA VAL A 4 -64.10 -23.98 12.60
C VAL A 4 -64.36 -25.07 13.64
N VAL A 5 -63.32 -25.58 14.29
CA VAL A 5 -63.41 -26.24 15.60
C VAL A 5 -62.16 -25.88 16.43
N LEU A 6 -62.32 -24.98 17.40
CA LEU A 6 -61.51 -24.90 18.63
C LEU A 6 -62.06 -25.97 19.60
N PRO A 7 -61.24 -26.63 20.43
CA PRO A 7 -60.82 -26.06 21.73
C PRO A 7 -59.41 -26.59 22.13
N ALA A 8 -58.78 -26.42 23.30
CA ALA A 8 -59.11 -25.90 24.61
C ALA A 8 -57.79 -25.40 25.22
N VAL A 9 -57.85 -24.32 25.97
CA VAL A 9 -56.75 -23.79 26.79
C VAL A 9 -56.58 -24.70 28.01
N LEU A 10 -55.36 -25.19 28.24
CA LEU A 10 -54.96 -25.76 29.53
C LEU A 10 -53.83 -24.89 30.12
N ALA A 11 -54.17 -24.14 31.16
CA ALA A 11 -53.25 -23.36 31.96
C ALA A 11 -52.50 -24.28 32.92
N GLY A 12 -51.19 -24.44 32.72
CA GLY A 12 -50.28 -25.04 33.69
C GLY A 12 -49.44 -23.96 34.37
N LEU A 13 -49.81 -23.59 35.60
CA LEU A 13 -48.92 -22.82 36.48
C LEU A 13 -47.78 -23.72 36.95
N LEU A 14 -46.55 -23.43 36.50
CA LEU A 14 -45.33 -23.92 37.13
C LEU A 14 -44.62 -22.71 37.77
N ALA A 15 -44.85 -22.55 39.07
CA ALA A 15 -44.05 -21.68 39.92
C ALA A 15 -42.68 -22.37 40.16
N GLY A 16 -41.69 -22.01 39.35
CA GLY A 16 -40.29 -22.41 39.53
C GLY A 16 -39.48 -21.25 40.10
N CYS A 17 -39.13 -21.36 41.37
CA CYS A 17 -38.19 -20.49 42.07
C CYS A 17 -36.77 -20.99 41.78
N GLY A 18 -35.83 -20.11 41.42
CA GLY A 18 -34.41 -20.37 41.64
C GLY A 18 -33.44 -20.06 40.48
N ALA A 19 -32.47 -19.20 40.83
CA ALA A 19 -31.17 -18.98 40.20
C ALA A 19 -31.17 -18.23 38.85
N GLY A 20 -31.13 -16.90 38.96
CA GLY A 20 -30.50 -16.07 37.95
C GLY A 20 -29.04 -16.52 37.78
N LEU A 21 -28.76 -17.20 36.68
CA LEU A 21 -27.40 -17.38 36.19
C LEU A 21 -26.87 -16.00 35.82
N LEU A 22 -26.11 -15.39 36.73
CA LEU A 22 -25.17 -14.34 36.37
C LEU A 22 -24.22 -14.96 35.34
N ALA A 23 -24.44 -14.65 34.07
CA ALA A 23 -23.48 -14.95 33.02
C ALA A 23 -22.16 -14.31 33.45
N ALA A 24 -21.16 -15.14 33.72
CA ALA A 24 -19.81 -14.65 33.94
C ALA A 24 -19.41 -13.80 32.73
N PRO A 25 -18.77 -12.62 32.92
CA PRO A 25 -18.25 -11.87 31.80
C PRO A 25 -17.35 -12.80 30.99
N GLY A 26 -17.72 -13.01 29.73
CA GLY A 26 -16.89 -13.76 28.79
C GLY A 26 -15.50 -13.12 28.73
N PRO A 27 -14.44 -13.90 28.46
CA PRO A 27 -13.10 -13.34 28.32
C PRO A 27 -13.15 -12.17 27.34
N ALA A 28 -12.67 -11.00 27.78
CA ALA A 28 -12.54 -9.85 26.91
C ALA A 28 -11.75 -10.27 25.66
N PRO A 29 -12.13 -9.79 24.45
CA PRO A 29 -11.37 -10.12 23.26
C PRO A 29 -9.92 -9.74 23.50
N ALA A 30 -9.01 -10.71 23.34
CA ALA A 30 -7.59 -10.45 23.41
C ALA A 30 -7.29 -9.32 22.44
N SER A 31 -6.73 -8.23 22.95
CA SER A 31 -6.29 -7.12 22.11
C SER A 31 -5.35 -7.67 21.05
N ALA A 32 -5.63 -7.38 19.78
CA ALA A 32 -4.71 -7.73 18.70
C ALA A 32 -3.31 -7.20 19.06
N PRO A 33 -2.23 -7.97 18.80
CA PRO A 33 -0.89 -7.51 19.12
C PRO A 33 -0.65 -6.16 18.44
N ALA A 34 -0.24 -5.17 19.23
CA ALA A 34 0.25 -3.91 18.68
C ALA A 34 1.63 -4.18 18.08
N GLY A 35 1.87 -3.73 16.84
CA GLY A 35 3.16 -3.88 16.17
C GLY A 35 4.28 -3.17 16.94
N ALA A 36 5.48 -3.73 16.91
CA ALA A 36 6.66 -3.05 17.44
C ALA A 36 6.96 -1.76 16.64
N PRO A 37 7.61 -0.75 17.23
CA PRO A 37 8.07 0.43 16.49
C PRO A 37 8.93 0.03 15.27
N GLY A 38 8.60 0.56 14.10
CA GLY A 38 9.25 0.24 12.82
C GLY A 38 8.77 -1.06 12.17
N SER A 39 7.78 -1.75 12.75
CA SER A 39 7.21 -2.96 12.17
C SER A 39 6.24 -2.67 11.02
N ALA A 40 6.06 -3.65 10.14
CA ALA A 40 5.02 -3.60 9.12
C ALA A 40 3.61 -3.54 9.73
N LEU A 41 3.40 -4.12 10.92
CA LEU A 41 2.11 -4.12 11.59
C LEU A 41 1.75 -2.74 12.14
N GLU A 42 2.73 -1.99 12.64
CA GLU A 42 2.56 -0.57 13.00
C GLU A 42 2.21 0.26 11.75
N ALA A 43 3.00 0.13 10.68
CA ALA A 43 2.78 0.87 9.45
C ALA A 43 1.41 0.57 8.80
N LEU A 44 0.93 -0.68 8.90
CA LEU A 44 -0.38 -1.08 8.41
C LEU A 44 -1.52 -0.28 9.06
N ALA A 45 -1.39 0.11 10.32
CA ALA A 45 -2.41 0.90 11.02
C ALA A 45 -2.58 2.30 10.41
N ALA A 46 -1.55 2.83 9.73
CA ALA A 46 -1.59 4.12 9.05
C ALA A 46 -2.06 4.04 7.59
N VAL A 47 -2.12 2.84 6.99
CA VAL A 47 -2.58 2.67 5.61
C VAL A 47 -4.08 2.98 5.54
N PRO A 48 -4.53 3.94 4.70
CA PRO A 48 -5.95 4.25 4.59
C PRO A 48 -6.75 3.03 4.14
N VAL A 49 -7.96 2.88 4.70
CA VAL A 49 -8.91 1.85 4.28
C VAL A 49 -10.08 2.49 3.55
N LYS A 50 -10.29 2.11 2.28
CA LYS A 50 -11.38 2.62 1.43
C LYS A 50 -11.92 1.53 0.51
N GLY A 51 -13.04 1.79 -0.15
CA GLY A 51 -13.57 0.92 -1.20
C GLY A 51 -12.64 0.85 -2.42
N ARG A 52 -12.83 -0.18 -3.25
CA ARG A 52 -12.14 -0.31 -4.56
C ARG A 52 -12.75 0.70 -5.54
N ALA A 53 -11.91 1.54 -6.17
CA ALA A 53 -12.35 2.43 -7.24
C ALA A 53 -12.58 1.65 -8.54
N PRO A 54 -13.33 2.20 -9.52
CA PRO A 54 -13.53 1.56 -10.81
C PRO A 54 -12.21 1.30 -11.55
N ARG A 55 -12.15 0.19 -12.29
CA ARG A 55 -11.03 -0.12 -13.21
C ARG A 55 -11.09 0.67 -14.53
N THR A 56 -12.15 1.41 -14.78
CA THR A 56 -12.36 2.16 -16.02
C THR A 56 -11.15 3.05 -16.34
N GLY A 57 -10.70 3.01 -17.59
CA GLY A 57 -9.55 3.80 -18.06
C GLY A 57 -8.17 3.20 -17.74
N TYR A 58 -8.11 2.07 -17.05
CA TYR A 58 -6.85 1.37 -16.83
C TYR A 58 -6.32 0.75 -18.14
N GLU A 59 -5.11 1.15 -18.50
CA GLU A 59 -4.26 0.50 -19.51
C GLU A 59 -2.86 0.40 -18.90
N ARG A 60 -2.11 -0.68 -19.17
CA ARG A 60 -0.80 -0.88 -18.53
C ARG A 60 0.18 0.24 -18.90
N GLU A 61 0.04 0.75 -20.12
CA GLU A 61 0.82 1.82 -20.74
C GLU A 61 0.63 3.16 -20.01
N ARG A 62 -0.41 3.31 -19.19
CA ARG A 62 -0.57 4.46 -18.28
C ARG A 62 0.51 4.51 -17.22
N PHE A 63 1.24 3.42 -17.01
CA PHE A 63 2.40 3.36 -16.11
C PHE A 63 3.74 3.61 -16.82
N GLY A 64 3.70 4.18 -18.02
CA GLY A 64 4.89 4.54 -18.78
C GLY A 64 5.50 3.35 -19.50
N GLN A 65 6.74 3.54 -19.97
CA GLN A 65 7.51 2.49 -20.60
C GLN A 65 7.74 1.34 -19.61
N ALA A 66 7.48 0.11 -20.08
CA ALA A 66 7.80 -1.08 -19.30
C ALA A 66 9.31 -1.16 -19.08
N TRP A 67 9.72 -1.33 -17.82
CA TRP A 67 11.13 -1.42 -17.43
C TRP A 67 11.92 -0.19 -17.86
N ALA A 68 11.39 1.01 -17.61
CA ALA A 68 12.11 2.24 -17.88
C ALA A 68 13.38 2.31 -17.03
N ASP A 69 14.46 2.83 -17.59
CA ASP A 69 15.65 3.21 -16.84
C ASP A 69 15.35 4.52 -16.07
N VAL A 70 14.76 4.40 -14.89
CA VAL A 70 14.30 5.54 -14.09
C VAL A 70 15.39 6.17 -13.24
N ASP A 71 16.44 5.42 -12.90
CA ASP A 71 17.60 5.91 -12.15
C ASP A 71 18.72 6.43 -13.07
N ARG A 72 18.61 6.19 -14.39
CA ARG A 72 19.55 6.58 -15.45
C ARG A 72 20.91 5.94 -15.29
N ASN A 73 20.94 4.71 -14.79
CA ASN A 73 22.17 3.94 -14.64
C ASN A 73 22.60 3.26 -15.97
N GLY A 74 21.76 3.28 -17.01
CA GLY A 74 22.01 2.68 -18.32
C GLY A 74 21.42 1.28 -18.50
N CYS A 75 20.85 0.71 -17.44
CA CYS A 75 20.17 -0.58 -17.40
C CYS A 75 18.65 -0.38 -17.36
N ASP A 76 17.91 -1.30 -17.98
CA ASP A 76 16.47 -1.32 -17.75
C ASP A 76 16.16 -1.88 -16.36
N THR A 77 15.06 -1.42 -15.76
CA THR A 77 14.66 -1.84 -14.41
C THR A 77 14.53 -3.37 -14.27
N ARG A 78 14.20 -4.08 -15.35
CA ARG A 78 14.10 -5.55 -15.29
C ARG A 78 15.46 -6.16 -15.02
N ASN A 79 16.50 -5.70 -15.71
CA ASN A 79 17.85 -6.17 -15.49
C ASN A 79 18.40 -5.74 -14.12
N ASP A 80 18.05 -4.55 -13.62
CA ASP A 80 18.40 -4.16 -12.25
C ASP A 80 17.82 -5.13 -11.22
N VAL A 81 16.54 -5.50 -11.38
CA VAL A 81 15.87 -6.46 -10.49
C VAL A 81 16.48 -7.85 -10.62
N LEU A 82 16.80 -8.30 -11.84
CA LEU A 82 17.45 -9.59 -12.05
C LEU A 82 18.86 -9.62 -11.42
N ALA A 83 19.65 -8.56 -11.58
CA ALA A 83 20.98 -8.48 -10.98
C ALA A 83 20.91 -8.42 -9.44
N ARG A 84 19.88 -7.76 -8.88
CA ARG A 84 19.66 -7.69 -7.43
C ARG A 84 19.21 -9.03 -6.83
N ASP A 85 18.29 -9.72 -7.50
CA ASP A 85 17.58 -10.88 -6.91
C ASP A 85 18.21 -12.23 -7.26
N LEU A 86 19.01 -12.30 -8.33
CA LEU A 86 19.72 -13.52 -8.70
C LEU A 86 21.05 -13.63 -7.96
N THR A 87 21.51 -14.87 -7.84
CA THR A 87 22.87 -15.19 -7.37
C THR A 87 23.62 -15.91 -8.48
N GLY A 88 24.93 -15.70 -8.57
CA GLY A 88 25.73 -16.31 -9.64
C GLY A 88 25.28 -15.86 -11.03
N GLU A 89 24.86 -14.61 -11.11
CA GLU A 89 24.42 -13.94 -12.32
C GLU A 89 25.54 -13.84 -13.35
N VAL A 90 25.18 -14.06 -14.60
CA VAL A 90 26.08 -13.94 -15.75
C VAL A 90 25.50 -12.87 -16.64
N PHE A 91 26.33 -11.92 -17.06
CA PHE A 91 25.97 -10.86 -17.97
C PHE A 91 26.33 -11.21 -19.42
N GLU A 92 25.62 -10.60 -20.37
CA GLU A 92 25.94 -10.68 -21.79
C GLU A 92 27.37 -10.15 -22.04
N PRO A 93 28.18 -10.80 -22.88
CA PRO A 93 29.52 -10.32 -23.18
C PRO A 93 29.52 -8.86 -23.68
N GLY A 94 30.20 -7.98 -22.94
CA GLY A 94 30.27 -6.56 -23.27
C GLY A 94 29.14 -5.69 -22.69
N SER A 95 28.28 -6.26 -21.84
CA SER A 95 27.29 -5.52 -21.05
C SER A 95 27.48 -5.80 -19.56
N ASP A 96 27.29 -4.78 -18.74
CA ASP A 96 27.13 -4.85 -17.28
C ASP A 96 25.66 -4.76 -16.84
N CYS A 97 24.73 -4.66 -17.79
CA CYS A 97 23.29 -4.61 -17.53
C CYS A 97 22.59 -5.91 -17.90
N VAL A 98 22.84 -6.47 -19.09
CA VAL A 98 21.99 -7.54 -19.62
C VAL A 98 22.30 -8.86 -18.93
N VAL A 99 21.50 -9.23 -17.93
CA VAL A 99 21.61 -10.52 -17.24
C VAL A 99 21.12 -11.62 -18.18
N VAL A 100 21.95 -12.63 -18.43
CA VAL A 100 21.63 -13.77 -19.31
C VAL A 100 21.37 -15.07 -18.55
N SER A 101 21.83 -15.20 -17.30
CA SER A 101 21.47 -16.32 -16.43
C SER A 101 21.77 -16.02 -14.97
N GLY A 102 21.22 -16.80 -14.05
CA GLY A 102 21.48 -16.72 -12.61
C GLY A 102 20.58 -17.68 -11.84
N ASP A 103 20.81 -17.85 -10.55
CA ASP A 103 20.00 -18.70 -9.68
C ASP A 103 19.10 -17.84 -8.79
N LEU A 104 17.79 -18.05 -8.89
CA LEU A 104 16.78 -17.37 -8.11
C LEU A 104 16.43 -18.19 -6.86
N ALA A 105 16.67 -17.58 -5.69
CA ALA A 105 16.05 -18.02 -4.44
C ALA A 105 14.58 -17.58 -4.44
N GLU A 106 13.72 -18.41 -5.05
CA GLU A 106 12.36 -18.01 -5.39
C GLU A 106 11.51 -17.75 -4.13
N PRO A 107 10.87 -16.57 -4.02
CA PRO A 107 10.15 -16.20 -2.80
C PRO A 107 8.79 -16.90 -2.65
N TYR A 108 8.07 -17.17 -3.74
CA TYR A 108 6.69 -17.66 -3.73
C TYR A 108 6.55 -19.18 -3.57
N THR A 109 7.60 -19.94 -3.82
CA THR A 109 7.74 -21.38 -3.63
C THR A 109 9.11 -21.68 -3.03
N PRO A 110 9.28 -22.70 -2.17
CA PRO A 110 10.58 -23.08 -1.63
C PRO A 110 11.53 -23.74 -2.66
N LYS A 111 11.29 -23.56 -3.97
CA LYS A 111 12.07 -24.19 -5.04
C LYS A 111 13.03 -23.15 -5.62
N ALA A 112 14.30 -23.53 -5.80
CA ALA A 112 15.20 -22.72 -6.59
C ALA A 112 14.81 -22.80 -8.07
N VAL A 113 14.88 -21.67 -8.77
CA VAL A 113 14.64 -21.57 -10.21
C VAL A 113 15.88 -20.98 -10.86
N ARG A 114 16.40 -21.64 -11.88
CA ARG A 114 17.50 -21.11 -12.70
C ARG A 114 16.89 -20.17 -13.73
N PHE A 115 17.27 -18.90 -13.71
CA PHE A 115 17.00 -17.99 -14.81
C PHE A 115 17.96 -18.30 -15.97
N GLN A 116 17.39 -18.41 -17.16
CA GLN A 116 18.13 -18.45 -18.41
C GLN A 116 17.40 -17.56 -19.41
N ARG A 117 18.11 -16.58 -19.98
CA ARG A 117 17.57 -15.75 -21.05
C ARG A 117 17.43 -16.58 -22.31
N GLY A 118 16.27 -16.46 -22.95
CA GLY A 118 15.89 -17.18 -24.16
C GLY A 118 14.37 -17.26 -24.33
N GLU A 119 13.93 -17.58 -25.54
CA GLU A 119 12.55 -17.96 -25.83
C GLU A 119 12.22 -19.25 -25.07
N GLY A 120 11.04 -19.34 -24.43
CA GLY A 120 10.66 -20.54 -23.67
C GLY A 120 11.23 -20.60 -22.25
N THR A 121 12.13 -19.69 -21.88
CA THR A 121 12.90 -19.76 -20.62
C THR A 121 12.89 -18.45 -19.84
N SER A 122 12.87 -17.30 -20.52
CA SER A 122 12.82 -15.99 -19.85
C SER A 122 11.51 -15.76 -19.11
N GLU A 123 10.43 -16.42 -19.51
CA GLU A 123 9.11 -16.32 -18.88
C GLU A 123 8.97 -17.17 -17.61
N LEU A 124 9.91 -18.11 -17.36
CA LEU A 124 9.95 -18.92 -16.15
C LEU A 124 10.32 -18.08 -14.93
N VAL A 125 11.06 -16.99 -15.13
CA VAL A 125 11.36 -15.97 -14.12
C VAL A 125 10.84 -14.62 -14.60
N GLN A 126 9.80 -14.13 -13.93
CA GLN A 126 9.20 -12.83 -14.23
C GLN A 126 9.55 -11.83 -13.15
N VAL A 127 9.49 -10.54 -13.48
CA VAL A 127 9.52 -9.48 -12.49
C VAL A 127 8.08 -9.13 -12.14
N ASP A 128 7.68 -9.41 -10.90
CA ASP A 128 6.36 -9.12 -10.36
C ASP A 128 6.31 -7.70 -9.80
N HIS A 129 5.17 -7.05 -10.01
CA HIS A 129 4.73 -5.89 -9.26
C HIS A 129 4.00 -6.39 -8.00
N VAL A 130 4.70 -6.43 -6.86
CA VAL A 130 4.19 -6.98 -5.59
C VAL A 130 2.83 -6.35 -5.23
N VAL A 131 2.67 -5.05 -5.43
CA VAL A 131 1.38 -4.37 -5.63
C VAL A 131 1.15 -4.20 -7.13
N ALA A 132 0.22 -4.99 -7.68
CA ALA A 132 -0.05 -5.02 -9.12
C ALA A 132 -0.53 -3.65 -9.64
N LEU A 133 -0.13 -3.27 -10.86
CA LEU A 133 -0.46 -1.97 -11.46
C LEU A 133 -1.97 -1.72 -11.54
N SER A 134 -2.77 -2.75 -11.87
CA SER A 134 -4.23 -2.62 -11.92
C SER A 134 -4.87 -2.52 -10.54
N ASP A 135 -4.25 -3.10 -9.52
CA ASP A 135 -4.69 -2.95 -8.14
C ASP A 135 -4.39 -1.53 -7.63
N ALA A 136 -3.17 -1.04 -7.89
CA ALA A 136 -2.77 0.32 -7.58
C ALA A 136 -3.67 1.36 -8.26
N TRP A 137 -4.05 1.16 -9.53
CA TRP A 137 -4.99 2.03 -10.25
C TRP A 137 -6.29 2.23 -9.47
N GLN A 138 -6.89 1.13 -9.03
CA GLN A 138 -8.17 1.11 -8.30
C GLN A 138 -8.01 1.54 -6.83
N LYS A 139 -6.77 1.76 -6.36
CA LYS A 139 -6.43 2.08 -4.97
C LYS A 139 -5.57 3.34 -4.81
N GLY A 140 -5.56 4.21 -5.82
CA GLY A 140 -5.02 5.57 -5.75
C GLY A 140 -4.31 6.05 -7.00
N ALA A 141 -3.73 5.13 -7.78
CA ALA A 141 -2.89 5.52 -8.91
C ALA A 141 -3.66 6.14 -10.09
N GLN A 142 -4.99 5.98 -10.18
CA GLN A 142 -5.79 6.67 -11.18
C GLN A 142 -5.70 8.20 -11.10
N GLY A 143 -5.41 8.75 -9.92
CA GLY A 143 -5.32 10.19 -9.68
C GLY A 143 -3.90 10.75 -9.83
N TRP A 144 -2.93 9.91 -10.18
CA TRP A 144 -1.53 10.32 -10.33
C TRP A 144 -1.24 10.84 -11.73
N ASP A 145 -0.28 11.76 -11.81
CA ASP A 145 0.36 12.10 -13.08
C ASP A 145 1.15 10.91 -13.67
N ASP A 146 1.56 11.06 -14.92
CA ASP A 146 2.28 10.01 -15.65
C ASP A 146 3.67 9.73 -15.04
N ALA A 147 4.32 10.75 -14.49
CA ALA A 147 5.65 10.63 -13.89
C ALA A 147 5.61 9.74 -12.64
N ARG A 148 4.65 9.96 -11.73
CA ARG A 148 4.46 9.16 -10.52
C ARG A 148 4.03 7.72 -10.85
N ARG A 149 3.17 7.52 -11.85
CA ARG A 149 2.83 6.16 -12.32
C ARG A 149 4.06 5.44 -12.87
N THR A 150 4.90 6.12 -13.64
CA THR A 150 6.16 5.56 -14.16
C THR A 150 7.13 5.22 -13.03
N ALA A 151 7.29 6.10 -12.05
CA ALA A 151 8.13 5.85 -10.88
C ALA A 151 7.64 4.61 -10.09
N PHE A 152 6.33 4.51 -9.80
CA PHE A 152 5.75 3.36 -9.11
C PHE A 152 5.96 2.03 -9.85
N ALA A 153 5.86 2.06 -11.18
CA ALA A 153 6.02 0.85 -12.00
C ALA A 153 7.46 0.36 -12.10
N ASN A 154 8.43 1.21 -11.76
CA ASN A 154 9.84 0.90 -11.83
C ASN A 154 10.52 1.00 -10.45
N ASP A 155 9.75 1.09 -9.37
CA ASP A 155 10.26 1.17 -8.01
C ASP A 155 10.78 -0.21 -7.55
N PRO A 156 12.08 -0.36 -7.22
CA PRO A 156 12.64 -1.61 -6.72
C PRO A 156 11.92 -2.17 -5.48
N LEU A 157 11.31 -1.32 -4.64
CA LEU A 157 10.52 -1.76 -3.49
C LEU A 157 9.26 -2.52 -3.92
N ASN A 158 8.68 -2.19 -5.08
CA ASN A 158 7.50 -2.83 -5.63
C ASN A 158 7.83 -3.99 -6.60
N LEU A 159 9.11 -4.26 -6.87
CA LEU A 159 9.53 -5.25 -7.86
C LEU A 159 10.27 -6.42 -7.25
N LEU A 160 9.99 -7.63 -7.76
CA LEU A 160 10.68 -8.87 -7.38
C LEU A 160 10.82 -9.82 -8.57
N ALA A 161 11.98 -10.45 -8.73
CA ALA A 161 12.10 -11.64 -9.57
C ALA A 161 11.42 -12.84 -8.89
N VAL A 162 10.50 -13.50 -9.61
CA VAL A 162 9.65 -14.57 -9.09
C VAL A 162 9.36 -15.63 -10.15
N ASP A 163 8.83 -16.76 -9.73
CA ASP A 163 8.29 -17.80 -10.62
C ASP A 163 7.18 -17.24 -11.53
N GLY A 164 7.33 -17.48 -12.84
CA GLY A 164 6.43 -16.97 -13.85
C GLY A 164 4.99 -17.48 -13.73
N GLU A 165 4.79 -18.77 -13.45
CA GLU A 165 3.44 -19.34 -13.34
C GLU A 165 2.72 -18.80 -12.10
N LEU A 166 3.43 -18.66 -10.98
CA LEU A 166 2.86 -18.08 -9.76
C LEU A 166 2.53 -16.60 -9.94
N ASN A 167 3.36 -15.83 -10.68
CA ASN A 167 3.06 -14.45 -11.01
C ASN A 167 1.80 -14.32 -11.90
N GLN A 168 1.65 -15.20 -12.90
CA GLN A 168 0.44 -15.24 -13.73
C GLN A 168 -0.79 -15.65 -12.91
N ALA A 169 -0.65 -16.60 -11.98
CA ALA A 169 -1.71 -17.02 -11.07
C ALA A 169 -2.13 -15.91 -10.09
N LYS A 170 -1.18 -15.06 -9.66
CA LYS A 170 -1.45 -13.86 -8.86
C LYS A 170 -2.24 -12.83 -9.68
N GLY A 171 -1.83 -12.54 -10.91
CA GLY A 171 -2.49 -11.55 -11.75
C GLY A 171 -2.55 -10.16 -11.08
N ASP A 172 -3.76 -9.60 -10.98
CA ASP A 172 -4.03 -8.32 -10.30
C ASP A 172 -4.65 -8.47 -8.90
N ALA A 173 -4.56 -9.67 -8.33
CA ALA A 173 -5.05 -9.96 -6.99
C ALA A 173 -4.32 -9.15 -5.91
N ASP A 174 -5.08 -8.74 -4.90
CA ASP A 174 -4.54 -8.21 -3.65
C ASP A 174 -4.34 -9.32 -2.60
N ALA A 175 -3.79 -8.95 -1.44
CA ALA A 175 -3.48 -9.89 -0.36
C ALA A 175 -4.71 -10.63 0.22
N ALA A 176 -5.94 -10.13 -0.02
CA ALA A 176 -7.16 -10.86 0.36
C ALA A 176 -7.47 -12.01 -0.59
N THR A 177 -7.04 -11.88 -1.85
CA THR A 177 -7.39 -12.78 -2.94
C THR A 177 -6.29 -13.80 -3.20
N TRP A 178 -5.02 -13.38 -3.09
CA TRP A 178 -3.88 -14.25 -3.35
C TRP A 178 -2.75 -13.98 -2.35
N LEU A 179 -2.16 -15.06 -1.84
CA LEU A 179 -0.93 -15.04 -1.04
C LEU A 179 0.01 -16.12 -1.59
N PRO A 180 1.33 -15.89 -1.53
CA PRO A 180 2.30 -16.87 -1.99
C PRO A 180 2.08 -18.26 -1.36
N PRO A 181 2.20 -19.35 -2.12
CA PRO A 181 2.13 -20.71 -1.59
C PRO A 181 3.17 -20.97 -0.48
N ASN A 182 4.37 -20.38 -0.61
CA ASN A 182 5.39 -20.40 0.43
C ASN A 182 4.95 -19.60 1.67
N ARG A 183 4.42 -20.30 2.66
CA ARG A 183 3.91 -19.69 3.90
C ARG A 183 4.99 -18.96 4.69
N GLY A 184 6.24 -19.43 4.65
CA GLY A 184 7.35 -18.80 5.35
C GLY A 184 7.70 -17.41 4.83
N TYR A 185 7.34 -17.11 3.58
CA TYR A 185 7.59 -15.80 2.95
C TYR A 185 6.44 -14.81 3.12
N ARG A 186 5.27 -15.23 3.63
CA ARG A 186 4.07 -14.39 3.65
C ARG A 186 4.22 -13.11 4.46
N CYS A 187 4.98 -13.15 5.56
CA CYS A 187 5.26 -11.96 6.38
C CYS A 187 6.01 -10.90 5.56
N ALA A 188 7.16 -11.26 4.98
CA ALA A 188 7.91 -10.38 4.10
C ALA A 188 7.09 -9.89 2.89
N TYR A 189 6.28 -10.76 2.28
CA TYR A 189 5.40 -10.39 1.16
C TYR A 189 4.39 -9.30 1.53
N VAL A 190 3.66 -9.46 2.64
CA VAL A 190 2.67 -8.46 3.04
C VAL A 190 3.32 -7.22 3.65
N ALA A 191 4.47 -7.36 4.32
CA ALA A 191 5.26 -6.23 4.80
C ALA A 191 5.73 -5.33 3.64
N ARG A 192 6.19 -5.93 2.54
CA ARG A 192 6.54 -5.19 1.32
C ARG A 192 5.32 -4.49 0.70
N GLN A 193 4.14 -5.13 0.66
CA GLN A 193 2.91 -4.45 0.21
C GLN A 193 2.55 -3.25 1.10
N VAL A 194 2.69 -3.37 2.43
CA VAL A 194 2.49 -2.24 3.34
C VAL A 194 3.49 -1.13 3.04
N ALA A 195 4.77 -1.46 2.88
CA ALA A 195 5.82 -0.47 2.57
C ALA A 195 5.53 0.26 1.27
N VAL A 196 5.20 -0.45 0.20
CA VAL A 196 4.83 0.13 -1.10
C VAL A 196 3.61 1.05 -0.96
N LYS A 197 2.53 0.57 -0.32
CA LYS A 197 1.32 1.38 -0.21
C LYS A 197 1.51 2.62 0.67
N SER A 198 2.27 2.51 1.75
CA SER A 198 2.64 3.65 2.59
C SER A 198 3.51 4.65 1.85
N ALA A 199 4.55 4.20 1.14
CA ALA A 199 5.45 5.07 0.38
C ALA A 199 4.74 5.81 -0.76
N HIS A 200 3.77 5.17 -1.40
CA HIS A 200 3.05 5.72 -2.55
C HIS A 200 1.69 6.30 -2.21
N GLY A 201 1.26 6.32 -0.95
CA GLY A 201 -0.05 6.86 -0.53
C GLY A 201 -1.23 6.12 -1.16
N LEU A 202 -1.09 4.81 -1.38
CA LEU A 202 -2.18 3.93 -1.83
C LEU A 202 -3.00 3.47 -0.63
N TRP A 203 -4.27 3.13 -0.86
CA TRP A 203 -5.12 2.55 0.19
C TRP A 203 -5.27 1.03 0.04
N MET A 204 -5.83 0.41 1.07
CA MET A 204 -6.30 -0.97 1.03
C MET A 204 -7.82 -1.02 1.10
N THR A 205 -8.40 -2.11 0.60
CA THR A 205 -9.78 -2.46 0.99
C THR A 205 -9.80 -3.04 2.40
N GLN A 206 -10.96 -3.04 3.06
CA GLN A 206 -11.08 -3.66 4.39
C GLN A 206 -10.63 -5.13 4.36
N ALA A 207 -11.06 -5.89 3.34
CA ALA A 207 -10.71 -7.30 3.22
C ALA A 207 -9.19 -7.53 3.06
N GLU A 208 -8.53 -6.67 2.28
CA GLU A 208 -7.08 -6.69 2.10
C GLU A 208 -6.34 -6.32 3.39
N HIS A 209 -6.75 -5.23 4.05
CA HIS A 209 -6.18 -4.80 5.33
C HIS A 209 -6.28 -5.91 6.38
N ASP A 210 -7.46 -6.52 6.53
CA ASP A 210 -7.68 -7.62 7.46
C ASP A 210 -6.84 -8.85 7.11
N ALA A 211 -6.63 -9.13 5.81
CA ALA A 211 -5.79 -10.25 5.38
C ALA A 211 -4.31 -10.02 5.71
N VAL A 212 -3.81 -8.81 5.45
CA VAL A 212 -2.45 -8.40 5.83
C VAL A 212 -2.29 -8.46 7.35
N ALA A 213 -3.24 -7.90 8.11
CA ALA A 213 -3.20 -7.93 9.57
C ALA A 213 -3.17 -9.35 10.14
N ARG A 214 -3.97 -10.27 9.58
CA ARG A 214 -3.95 -11.69 9.99
C ARG A 214 -2.61 -12.36 9.74
N VAL A 215 -1.93 -12.04 8.64
CA VAL A 215 -0.59 -12.57 8.35
C VAL A 215 0.42 -11.99 9.34
N LEU A 216 0.44 -10.66 9.51
CA LEU A 216 1.38 -9.97 10.39
C LEU A 216 1.16 -10.28 11.88
N ALA A 217 -0.04 -10.69 12.30
CA ALA A 217 -0.28 -11.15 13.67
C ALA A 217 0.54 -12.41 14.03
N ALA A 218 0.98 -13.20 13.04
CA ALA A 218 1.88 -14.34 13.26
C ALA A 218 3.37 -13.95 13.31
N CYS A 219 3.70 -12.70 12.96
CA CYS A 219 5.04 -12.12 12.86
C CYS A 219 4.99 -10.62 13.20
N PRO A 220 4.61 -10.25 14.45
CA PRO A 220 4.34 -8.86 14.83
C PRO A 220 5.59 -7.96 14.78
N ASP A 221 6.77 -8.56 14.80
CA ASP A 221 8.06 -7.88 14.72
C ASP A 221 8.63 -7.83 13.29
N GLU A 222 7.86 -8.29 12.28
CA GLU A 222 8.29 -8.23 10.87
C GLU A 222 8.62 -6.77 10.51
N PRO A 223 9.87 -6.48 10.08
CA PRO A 223 10.28 -5.12 9.79
C PRO A 223 9.53 -4.58 8.56
N LEU A 224 9.29 -3.27 8.54
CA LEU A 224 8.89 -2.61 7.30
C LEU A 224 10.13 -2.48 6.40
N PRO A 225 10.18 -3.10 5.21
CA PRO A 225 11.34 -2.97 4.34
C PRO A 225 11.48 -1.52 3.86
N ALA A 226 12.70 -0.99 3.94
CA ALA A 226 13.06 0.22 3.22
C ALA A 226 13.27 -0.12 1.75
N GLY A 227 12.98 0.81 0.84
CA GLY A 227 13.42 0.67 -0.55
C GLY A 227 14.95 0.74 -0.59
N ASP A 228 15.60 -0.30 -1.07
CA ASP A 228 17.06 -0.35 -1.21
C ASP A 228 17.51 0.58 -2.35
N GLY A 229 17.61 1.90 -2.07
CA GLY A 229 18.39 2.84 -2.88
C GLY A 229 17.70 3.67 -3.97
N ALA A 230 16.38 3.58 -4.18
CA ALA A 230 15.68 4.60 -4.98
C ALA A 230 15.61 5.92 -4.18
N PRO A 231 15.90 7.10 -4.77
CA PRO A 231 15.60 8.35 -4.12
C PRO A 231 14.12 8.31 -3.74
N ALA A 232 13.81 8.61 -2.48
CA ALA A 232 12.44 8.81 -2.06
C ALA A 232 11.76 9.69 -3.13
N PRO A 233 10.57 9.31 -3.64
CA PRO A 233 9.84 10.19 -4.56
C PRO A 233 9.82 11.59 -3.92
N PRO A 234 10.06 12.67 -4.68
CA PRO A 234 9.99 14.00 -4.11
C PRO A 234 8.68 14.07 -3.34
N ALA A 235 8.79 14.36 -2.04
CA ALA A 235 7.65 14.50 -1.17
C ALA A 235 6.71 15.50 -1.84
N THR A 236 5.70 15.00 -2.53
CA THR A 236 4.58 15.84 -2.89
C THR A 236 3.97 16.20 -1.55
N PRO A 237 3.80 17.48 -1.19
CA PRO A 237 3.02 17.83 -0.02
C PRO A 237 1.56 17.49 -0.34
N GLY A 238 1.21 16.21 -0.20
CA GLY A 238 -0.16 15.72 -0.12
C GLY A 238 -0.51 15.71 1.34
N GLY A 239 -1.31 16.71 1.75
CA GLY A 239 -1.57 17.04 3.14
C GLY A 239 -2.01 15.87 4.03
N ALA A 240 -1.35 15.79 5.18
CA ALA A 240 -2.04 15.57 6.45
C ALA A 240 -2.12 16.98 7.09
N ALA A 241 -3.28 17.59 7.31
CA ALA A 241 -4.35 17.09 8.17
C ALA A 241 -3.79 16.44 9.45
N GLY A 242 -2.89 17.17 10.13
CA GLY A 242 -2.57 16.93 11.52
C GLY A 242 -3.71 17.46 12.39
N ALA A 243 -4.30 16.56 13.19
CA ALA A 243 -5.14 16.95 14.31
C ALA A 243 -4.25 17.52 15.43
N GLY A 244 -4.24 18.84 15.57
CA GLY A 244 -4.03 19.52 16.84
C GLY A 244 -5.38 20.04 17.33
N ALA A 245 -5.87 19.55 18.46
CA ALA A 245 -7.04 20.12 19.13
C ALA A 245 -6.63 21.44 19.81
N ALA A 246 -7.40 22.54 19.80
CA ALA A 246 -8.71 22.80 19.21
C ALA A 246 -8.88 24.33 19.04
N GLY A 247 -9.29 24.79 17.86
CA GLY A 247 -9.57 26.21 17.59
C GLY A 247 -9.52 26.50 16.10
N ASP A 248 -10.70 26.63 15.49
CA ASP A 248 -11.06 27.27 14.20
C ASP A 248 -10.23 26.98 12.93
N GLY A 249 -9.13 26.23 13.00
CA GLY A 249 -8.28 25.84 11.88
C GLY A 249 -7.47 26.97 11.24
N LEU A 250 -7.29 28.10 11.94
CA LEU A 250 -6.63 29.28 11.37
C LEU A 250 -5.29 29.63 12.04
N ASP A 251 -4.32 30.07 11.25
CA ASP A 251 -3.07 30.65 11.71
C ASP A 251 -3.30 31.99 12.45
N PRO A 252 -2.46 32.35 13.45
CA PRO A 252 -2.55 33.65 14.10
C PRO A 252 -2.45 34.80 13.10
N ARG A 253 -3.41 35.73 13.14
CA ARG A 253 -3.37 36.90 12.25
C ARG A 253 -2.24 37.85 12.68
N HIS A 254 -1.36 38.16 11.74
CA HIS A 254 -0.27 39.12 11.87
C HIS A 254 -0.62 40.44 11.14
N GLY A 255 0.10 41.51 11.46
CA GLY A 255 -0.14 42.83 10.88
C GLY A 255 0.41 43.00 9.46
N SER A 256 1.34 42.15 9.03
CA SER A 256 1.95 42.18 7.69
C SER A 256 2.50 40.82 7.26
N CYS A 257 2.65 40.62 5.96
CA CYS A 257 3.27 39.40 5.40
C CYS A 257 4.71 39.17 5.89
N SER A 258 5.47 40.23 6.17
CA SER A 258 6.82 40.08 6.74
C SER A 258 6.82 39.45 8.13
N GLN A 259 5.78 39.68 8.93
CA GLN A 259 5.62 39.06 10.25
C GLN A 259 5.17 37.61 10.13
N VAL A 260 4.33 37.30 9.14
CA VAL A 260 3.91 35.93 8.79
C VAL A 260 5.13 35.09 8.42
N VAL A 261 5.96 35.56 7.48
CA VAL A 261 7.19 34.88 7.05
C VAL A 261 8.18 34.75 8.21
N ALA A 262 8.37 35.79 9.03
CA ALA A 262 9.26 35.74 10.19
C ALA A 262 8.79 34.74 11.28
N ALA A 263 7.49 34.47 11.36
CA ALA A 263 6.91 33.47 12.24
C ALA A 263 6.95 32.04 11.65
N GLY A 264 7.44 31.88 10.41
CA GLY A 264 7.43 30.60 9.69
C GLY A 264 6.03 30.16 9.25
N LEU A 265 5.11 31.12 9.09
CA LEU A 265 3.75 30.92 8.60
C LEU A 265 3.65 31.33 7.14
N GLY A 266 2.57 30.92 6.45
CA GLY A 266 2.41 31.11 5.01
C GLY A 266 3.45 30.33 4.18
N PRO A 267 3.50 30.54 2.84
CA PRO A 267 2.60 31.39 2.07
C PRO A 267 1.15 30.86 2.07
N TYR A 268 0.19 31.78 1.98
CA TYR A 268 -1.24 31.44 1.91
C TYR A 268 -1.69 31.41 0.45
N ARG A 269 -2.46 30.40 0.05
CA ARG A 269 -2.93 30.21 -1.33
C ARG A 269 -4.42 30.43 -1.45
N ARG A 270 -4.81 31.13 -2.51
CA ARG A 270 -6.20 31.44 -2.86
C ARG A 270 -7.03 30.15 -2.93
N GLY A 271 -8.05 30.07 -2.07
CA GLY A 271 -8.99 28.95 -2.03
C GLY A 271 -8.48 27.68 -1.34
N ALA A 272 -7.23 27.67 -0.86
CA ALA A 272 -6.71 26.62 0.00
C ALA A 272 -6.63 27.08 1.47
N ASP A 273 -6.19 28.31 1.68
CA ASP A 273 -5.97 28.89 3.01
C ASP A 273 -6.97 30.04 3.25
N PRO A 274 -7.87 29.97 4.24
CA PRO A 274 -8.80 31.06 4.56
C PRO A 274 -8.10 32.39 4.92
N GLU A 275 -6.84 32.33 5.37
CA GLU A 275 -5.98 33.46 5.71
C GLU A 275 -5.52 34.24 4.49
N TYR A 276 -5.66 33.67 3.29
CA TYR A 276 -5.38 34.35 2.03
C TYR A 276 -6.12 35.70 1.94
N ASP A 277 -7.39 35.74 2.36
CA ASP A 277 -8.22 36.95 2.28
C ASP A 277 -7.79 38.05 3.28
N TRP A 278 -6.85 37.76 4.18
CA TRP A 278 -6.37 38.71 5.19
C TRP A 278 -5.22 39.59 4.70
N TYR A 279 -4.53 39.18 3.63
CA TYR A 279 -3.33 39.82 3.11
C TYR A 279 -3.48 40.10 1.61
N GLN A 280 -2.76 41.10 1.10
CA GLN A 280 -2.78 41.41 -0.33
C GLN A 280 -1.81 40.51 -1.08
N ASP A 281 -2.35 39.79 -2.05
CA ASP A 281 -1.60 39.18 -3.15
C ASP A 281 -1.17 40.31 -4.11
N GLY A 282 0.12 40.66 -4.03
CA GLY A 282 0.67 41.86 -4.66
C GLY A 282 0.97 41.68 -6.15
N ASP A 283 1.23 40.46 -6.60
CA ASP A 283 1.57 40.15 -7.99
C ASP A 283 0.43 39.40 -8.71
N GLY A 284 -0.58 38.93 -7.96
CA GLY A 284 -1.83 38.39 -8.46
C GLY A 284 -1.73 36.93 -8.90
N ASP A 285 -0.71 36.20 -8.44
CA ASP A 285 -0.44 34.82 -8.85
C ASP A 285 -1.30 33.78 -8.11
N GLY A 286 -2.04 34.20 -7.08
CA GLY A 286 -2.85 33.33 -6.22
C GLY A 286 -2.18 32.98 -4.90
N THR A 287 -1.04 33.58 -4.56
CA THR A 287 -0.26 33.34 -3.35
C THR A 287 -0.02 34.65 -2.59
N ALA A 288 -0.36 34.68 -1.30
CA ALA A 288 -0.09 35.82 -0.43
C ALA A 288 1.03 35.48 0.56
N CYS A 289 1.86 36.47 0.89
CA CYS A 289 2.96 36.35 1.85
C CYS A 289 4.05 35.32 1.46
N GLU A 290 4.44 35.29 0.18
CA GLU A 290 5.48 34.42 -0.40
C GLU A 290 6.94 34.92 -0.24
N GLY A 291 7.19 35.81 0.73
CA GLY A 291 8.47 36.50 0.92
C GLY A 291 9.65 35.63 1.34
#